data_AF-A0AAD7WQG6-F1
#
_entry.id   AF-A0AAD7WQG6-F1
#
_cell.length_a   1.000
_cell.length_b   1.000
_cell.length_c   1.000
_cell.angle_alpha   90.00
_cell.angle_beta   90.00
_cell.angle_gamma   90.00
#
_symmetry.space_group_name_H-M   'P 1'
#
loop_
_entity.id
_entity.type
_entity.pdbx_description
1 polymer ?
#
loop_
_entity_poly.entity_id
_entity_poly.type
_entity_poly.pdbx_seq_one_letter_code
_entity_poly.pdbx_strand_id
1 'polypeptide(L)'
;MEPQSGNSASAAGVSKSGKEKKSKKNLDDGDGKKKFTLKRLIPDELERFTSMRMKKDKDRDKEKPHVPGQRHSSAAHYEVPAQSALLHDHPDEYVLELFEQMLVDMNLNEEKQQPLRAKDIAIKREMVSQYLHTSKAGQSQRESARSAVMYIQELKQEPRDSLLLSCLESLRVSLNNNPVSWVQTFGNEGLVLLLNFLKKLQDDDFSAHGVGVKCQHEIIRCLKAFMNNKYGLKAMLTSPEGIPLLVRAINPRVPHMMVDAVKLLSAICILDHPDNLHERVLEGLTVQGEEQDIERFQPLLSGMHKPNIALKAGCMQLINALISRGEELDFRIHLRSELMRLGLWEQLTEIRTIENDELKVQLSVFDDQAEDDSDELRGRLEDVRLEMEYPSTGRVVK
;
A
#
# COMPACT_ATOMS: atom_id res chain seq x y z
N MET A 1 16.63 56.84 50.43
CA MET A 1 17.10 55.98 51.53
C MET A 1 17.65 54.71 50.90
N GLU A 2 18.97 54.64 50.70
CA GLU A 2 19.67 53.34 50.82
C GLU A 2 19.89 53.08 52.34
N PRO A 3 20.22 51.84 52.74
CA PRO A 3 21.63 51.44 52.70
C PRO A 3 21.91 50.02 52.17
N GLN A 4 23.16 49.91 51.72
CA GLN A 4 23.92 48.74 51.28
C GLN A 4 24.39 47.82 52.43
N SER A 5 25.08 46.74 52.02
CA SER A 5 26.09 45.91 52.71
C SER A 5 25.59 44.54 53.21
N GLY A 6 26.32 43.42 53.07
CA GLY A 6 27.67 43.20 52.55
C GLY A 6 28.07 41.70 52.66
N ASN A 7 29.14 41.36 51.93
CA ASN A 7 29.81 40.07 51.73
C ASN A 7 30.22 39.25 52.97
N SER A 8 30.39 37.92 52.79
CA SER A 8 31.66 37.14 52.90
C SER A 8 31.33 35.63 53.08
N ALA A 9 31.68 34.67 52.20
CA ALA A 9 32.98 34.12 51.78
C ALA A 9 33.56 33.00 52.67
N SER A 10 34.11 31.95 52.00
CA SER A 10 35.02 30.86 52.45
C SER A 10 34.36 29.46 52.59
N ALA A 11 34.90 28.32 52.14
CA ALA A 11 36.12 27.93 51.42
C ALA A 11 35.92 26.47 50.91
N ALA A 12 36.26 26.14 49.66
CA ALA A 12 37.46 25.42 49.19
C ALA A 12 37.43 23.87 49.24
N GLY A 13 37.69 23.26 48.08
CA GLY A 13 37.99 21.82 47.91
C GLY A 13 38.19 21.44 46.44
N VAL A 14 39.42 21.57 45.94
CA VAL A 14 39.88 21.25 44.58
C VAL A 14 40.32 19.78 44.47
N SER A 15 39.98 19.07 43.38
CA SER A 15 40.95 18.28 42.58
C SER A 15 40.36 17.48 41.40
N LYS A 16 40.82 17.86 40.19
CA LYS A 16 41.23 17.06 39.00
C LYS A 16 40.70 15.62 38.83
N SER A 17 40.13 15.32 37.66
CA SER A 17 40.84 14.77 36.49
C SER A 17 39.87 14.22 35.44
N GLY A 18 40.15 14.50 34.17
CA GLY A 18 39.29 14.13 33.05
C GLY A 18 39.33 12.66 32.66
N LYS A 19 38.26 12.24 31.99
CA LYS A 19 38.33 11.29 30.88
C LYS A 19 37.11 11.49 29.98
N GLU A 20 37.40 11.97 28.77
CA GLU A 20 36.48 12.00 27.64
C GLU A 20 35.84 10.61 27.45
N LYS A 21 34.52 10.58 27.33
CA LYS A 21 33.83 9.54 26.58
C LYS A 21 32.84 10.23 25.66
N LYS A 22 33.27 10.44 24.41
CA LYS A 22 32.40 10.70 23.26
C LYS A 22 31.32 9.62 23.23
N SER A 23 30.10 9.98 23.61
CA SER A 23 28.91 9.18 23.32
C SER A 23 28.60 9.37 21.84
N LYS A 24 29.06 8.40 21.03
CA LYS A 24 28.61 8.18 19.66
C LYS A 24 27.10 7.91 19.76
N LYS A 25 26.27 8.94 19.54
CA LYS A 25 24.81 8.81 19.51
C LYS A 25 24.44 8.11 18.19
N ASN A 26 23.65 7.05 18.33
CA ASN A 26 23.28 6.12 17.27
C ASN A 26 22.64 6.83 16.08
N LEU A 27 23.20 6.59 14.88
CA LEU A 27 22.57 6.87 13.59
C LEU A 27 21.55 5.79 13.18
N ASP A 28 21.29 4.79 14.03
CA ASP A 28 20.49 3.60 13.73
C ASP A 28 19.01 3.71 14.18
N ASP A 29 18.68 4.68 15.05
CA ASP A 29 17.31 4.83 15.57
C ASP A 29 16.31 5.38 14.54
N GLY A 30 16.79 6.08 13.50
CA GLY A 30 15.95 6.70 12.48
C GLY A 30 15.24 5.69 11.57
N ASP A 31 15.93 4.61 11.18
CA ASP A 31 15.36 3.58 10.31
C ASP A 31 14.34 2.70 11.05
N GLY A 32 14.62 2.37 12.31
CA GLY A 32 13.72 1.63 13.18
C GLY A 32 12.39 2.34 13.42
N LYS A 33 12.43 3.65 13.71
CA LYS A 33 11.24 4.48 13.91
C LYS A 33 10.43 4.63 12.62
N LYS A 34 11.06 4.95 11.48
CA LYS A 34 10.39 5.03 10.17
C LYS A 34 9.65 3.73 9.84
N LYS A 35 10.30 2.58 10.04
CA LYS A 35 9.69 1.26 9.82
C LYS A 35 8.51 0.98 10.75
N PHE A 36 8.54 1.47 11.98
CA PHE A 36 7.45 1.36 12.93
C PHE A 36 6.25 2.23 12.52
N THR A 37 6.49 3.48 12.11
CA THR A 37 5.47 4.42 11.60
C THR A 37 4.79 3.88 10.34
N LEU A 38 5.57 3.36 9.37
CA LEU A 38 5.03 2.79 8.13
C LEU A 38 4.19 1.53 8.37
N LYS A 39 4.59 0.67 9.34
CA LYS A 39 3.79 -0.49 9.75
C LYS A 39 2.45 -0.13 10.37
N ARG A 40 2.40 0.98 11.12
CA ARG A 40 1.15 1.51 11.69
C ARG A 40 0.25 2.12 10.63
N LEU A 41 0.82 2.67 9.56
CA LEU A 41 0.06 3.41 8.55
C LEU A 41 -0.88 2.52 7.73
N ILE A 42 -0.41 1.32 7.37
CA ILE A 42 -1.18 0.39 6.55
C ILE A 42 -0.87 -1.08 6.88
N PRO A 43 -1.38 -1.63 7.99
CA PRO A 43 -1.05 -3.00 8.41
C PRO A 43 -1.36 -4.04 7.32
N ASP A 44 -2.56 -3.96 6.73
CA ASP A 44 -3.08 -4.98 5.81
C ASP A 44 -2.52 -4.89 4.39
N GLU A 45 -2.23 -3.68 3.90
CA GLU A 45 -1.70 -3.49 2.54
C GLU A 45 -0.17 -3.66 2.56
N LEU A 46 0.52 -3.28 3.64
CA LEU A 46 1.95 -3.48 3.77
C LEU A 46 2.30 -4.98 3.76
N GLU A 47 1.55 -5.86 4.40
CA GLU A 47 1.83 -7.31 4.30
C GLU A 47 1.63 -7.88 2.89
N ARG A 48 0.65 -7.36 2.13
CA ARG A 48 0.39 -7.75 0.74
C ARG A 48 1.49 -7.28 -0.20
N PHE A 49 1.92 -6.03 -0.02
CA PHE A 49 2.89 -5.36 -0.88
C PHE A 49 4.37 -5.62 -0.49
N THR A 50 4.67 -5.89 0.79
CA THR A 50 6.04 -6.19 1.28
C THR A 50 6.44 -7.66 1.22
N SER A 51 5.59 -8.53 0.67
CA SER A 51 5.97 -9.92 0.36
C SER A 51 7.13 -10.03 -0.66
N MET A 52 7.65 -8.91 -1.16
CA MET A 52 8.88 -8.77 -1.96
C MET A 52 10.19 -9.08 -1.20
N ARG A 53 10.15 -9.49 0.08
CA ARG A 53 11.37 -9.86 0.81
C ARG A 53 12.00 -11.13 0.21
N MET A 54 13.14 -10.98 -0.45
CA MET A 54 14.06 -12.10 -0.71
C MET A 54 14.53 -12.65 0.64
N LYS A 55 14.00 -13.81 1.03
CA LYS A 55 14.46 -14.53 2.22
C LYS A 55 15.38 -15.66 1.77
N LYS A 56 16.65 -15.48 2.12
CA LYS A 56 17.74 -16.46 2.12
C LYS A 56 17.36 -17.64 3.02
N ASP A 57 17.41 -18.83 2.45
CA ASP A 57 17.09 -20.12 3.09
C ASP A 57 17.78 -20.29 4.45
N LYS A 58 17.01 -20.79 5.42
CA LYS A 58 17.60 -21.50 6.55
C LYS A 58 16.65 -22.53 7.18
N ASP A 59 16.99 -23.77 6.86
CA ASP A 59 16.95 -25.00 7.65
C ASP A 59 15.62 -25.71 8.00
N ARG A 60 15.72 -27.02 7.71
CA ARG A 60 14.82 -28.14 7.89
C ARG A 60 14.78 -28.63 9.36
N ASP A 61 13.86 -29.58 9.53
CA ASP A 61 13.81 -30.67 10.51
C ASP A 61 13.05 -30.43 11.82
N LYS A 62 11.91 -31.14 11.95
CA LYS A 62 11.81 -32.37 12.77
C LYS A 62 10.41 -33.00 12.67
N GLU A 63 10.35 -34.20 12.12
CA GLU A 63 9.23 -35.15 12.27
C GLU A 63 9.13 -35.70 13.69
N LYS A 64 7.91 -36.09 14.11
CA LYS A 64 7.63 -37.35 14.83
C LYS A 64 6.13 -37.68 14.89
N PRO A 65 5.73 -38.97 15.06
CA PRO A 65 4.46 -39.52 14.57
C PRO A 65 3.45 -39.90 15.65
N HIS A 66 2.13 -39.89 15.35
CA HIS A 66 1.17 -40.81 16.00
C HIS A 66 -0.20 -41.00 15.29
N VAL A 67 -0.42 -42.27 14.89
CA VAL A 67 -1.60 -43.19 14.87
C VAL A 67 -3.06 -42.65 14.82
N PRO A 68 -3.95 -43.24 13.97
CA PRO A 68 -5.29 -42.72 13.70
C PRO A 68 -6.39 -43.32 14.60
N GLY A 69 -7.39 -42.49 14.95
CA GLY A 69 -8.66 -42.91 15.54
C GLY A 69 -9.80 -42.82 14.52
N GLN A 70 -10.36 -43.99 14.16
CA GLN A 70 -11.57 -44.13 13.33
C GLN A 70 -12.78 -43.44 13.95
N ARG A 71 -13.52 -42.65 13.15
CA ARG A 71 -14.98 -42.55 13.25
C ARG A 71 -15.62 -42.46 11.86
N HIS A 72 -16.55 -43.37 11.63
CA HIS A 72 -17.47 -43.44 10.49
C HIS A 72 -18.37 -42.22 10.41
N SER A 73 -18.72 -41.78 9.19
CA SER A 73 -20.10 -41.44 8.81
C SER A 73 -20.26 -41.24 7.29
N SER A 74 -21.09 -42.12 6.73
CA SER A 74 -22.15 -41.90 5.74
C SER A 74 -21.82 -41.14 4.44
N ALA A 75 -21.58 -41.94 3.39
CA ALA A 75 -21.48 -41.51 2.00
C ALA A 75 -22.81 -40.95 1.47
N ALA A 76 -22.77 -39.72 0.95
CA ALA A 76 -23.69 -39.28 -0.09
C ALA A 76 -23.01 -39.58 -1.44
N HIS A 77 -23.62 -40.43 -2.25
CA HIS A 77 -23.16 -40.75 -3.59
C HIS A 77 -23.23 -39.50 -4.48
N TYR A 78 -22.11 -38.82 -4.65
CA TYR A 78 -21.85 -37.93 -5.77
C TYR A 78 -21.15 -38.76 -6.86
N GLU A 79 -21.71 -38.74 -8.08
CA GLU A 79 -21.06 -39.30 -9.25
C GLU A 79 -19.68 -38.65 -9.42
N VAL A 80 -18.64 -39.48 -9.36
CA VAL A 80 -17.24 -39.07 -9.45
C VAL A 80 -16.93 -38.69 -10.91
N PRO A 81 -16.57 -37.43 -11.22
CA PRO A 81 -16.19 -37.05 -12.58
C PRO A 81 -14.90 -37.75 -13.01
N ALA A 82 -14.79 -38.08 -14.29
CA ALA A 82 -13.73 -38.91 -14.88
C ALA A 82 -12.27 -38.44 -14.62
N GLN A 83 -12.02 -37.22 -14.12
CA GLN A 83 -10.67 -36.76 -13.75
C GLN A 83 -10.30 -36.90 -12.26
N SER A 84 -11.26 -37.07 -11.35
CA SER A 84 -10.94 -37.50 -9.97
C SER A 84 -10.25 -38.87 -9.99
N ALA A 85 -10.61 -39.70 -10.97
CA ALA A 85 -9.91 -40.95 -11.28
C ALA A 85 -8.49 -40.73 -11.85
N LEU A 86 -8.23 -39.66 -12.63
CA LEU A 86 -6.90 -39.40 -13.20
C LEU A 86 -5.87 -39.02 -12.13
N LEU A 87 -6.26 -38.23 -11.12
CA LEU A 87 -5.35 -37.88 -10.03
C LEU A 87 -5.15 -39.01 -9.02
N HIS A 88 -6.09 -39.95 -8.91
CA HIS A 88 -6.00 -41.07 -7.98
C HIS A 88 -4.81 -42.00 -8.27
N ASP A 89 -4.38 -42.10 -9.54
CA ASP A 89 -3.28 -42.94 -9.98
C ASP A 89 -1.91 -42.23 -9.98
N HIS A 90 -1.86 -40.92 -9.72
CA HIS A 90 -0.61 -40.17 -9.66
C HIS A 90 0.06 -40.27 -8.28
N PRO A 91 1.41 -40.32 -8.21
CA PRO A 91 2.14 -40.39 -6.94
C PRO A 91 1.86 -39.17 -6.07
N ASP A 92 1.92 -39.36 -4.74
CA ASP A 92 1.69 -38.30 -3.76
C ASP A 92 2.63 -37.10 -3.99
N GLU A 93 3.87 -37.35 -4.42
CA GLU A 93 4.87 -36.32 -4.73
C GLU A 93 4.38 -35.36 -5.83
N TYR A 94 3.83 -35.89 -6.92
CA TYR A 94 3.29 -35.09 -8.02
C TYR A 94 2.08 -34.23 -7.57
N VAL A 95 1.23 -34.79 -6.69
CA VAL A 95 0.10 -34.02 -6.15
C VAL A 95 0.60 -32.90 -5.25
N LEU A 96 1.63 -33.13 -4.44
CA LEU A 96 2.21 -32.10 -3.58
C LEU A 96 2.85 -30.97 -4.40
N GLU A 97 3.52 -31.29 -5.51
CA GLU A 97 4.03 -30.28 -6.45
C GLU A 97 2.91 -29.41 -7.02
N LEU A 98 1.82 -30.03 -7.52
CA LEU A 98 0.65 -29.30 -8.01
C LEU A 98 -0.06 -28.50 -6.91
N PHE A 99 -0.06 -29.01 -5.68
CA PHE A 99 -0.64 -28.33 -4.53
C PHE A 99 0.15 -27.06 -4.17
N GLU A 100 1.48 -27.12 -4.15
CA GLU A 100 2.31 -25.92 -3.94
C GLU A 100 2.12 -24.91 -5.08
N GLN A 101 2.03 -25.38 -6.34
CA GLN A 101 1.71 -24.51 -7.47
C GLN A 101 0.35 -23.81 -7.30
N MET A 102 -0.69 -24.53 -6.86
CA MET A 102 -2.00 -23.97 -6.56
C MET A 102 -1.93 -22.93 -5.44
N LEU A 103 -1.18 -23.16 -4.36
CA LEU A 103 -1.04 -22.20 -3.26
C LEU A 103 -0.42 -20.88 -3.71
N VAL A 104 0.61 -20.96 -4.56
CA VAL A 104 1.22 -19.78 -5.19
C VAL A 104 0.22 -19.06 -6.09
N ASP A 105 -0.53 -19.81 -6.89
CA ASP A 105 -1.50 -19.26 -7.84
C ASP A 105 -2.72 -18.63 -7.16
N MET A 106 -3.05 -19.07 -5.95
CA MET A 106 -4.10 -18.48 -5.11
C MET A 106 -3.65 -17.25 -4.32
N ASN A 107 -2.39 -16.81 -4.47
CA ASN A 107 -1.85 -15.59 -3.85
C ASN A 107 -2.00 -15.54 -2.31
N LEU A 108 -1.80 -16.67 -1.65
CA LEU A 108 -1.89 -16.78 -0.19
C LEU A 108 -0.54 -16.44 0.47
N ASN A 109 -0.56 -15.79 1.63
CA ASN A 109 0.66 -15.56 2.44
C ASN A 109 1.03 -16.82 3.24
N GLU A 110 2.25 -16.88 3.79
CA GLU A 110 2.79 -18.04 4.52
C GLU A 110 1.87 -18.50 5.67
N GLU A 111 1.31 -17.55 6.42
CA GLU A 111 0.41 -17.81 7.53
C GLU A 111 -0.89 -18.50 7.08
N LYS A 112 -1.45 -18.10 5.93
CA LYS A 112 -2.64 -18.75 5.34
C LYS A 112 -2.30 -20.06 4.64
N GLN A 113 -1.07 -20.25 4.18
CA GLN A 113 -0.62 -21.50 3.56
C GLN A 113 -0.39 -22.61 4.60
N GLN A 114 0.14 -22.29 5.78
CA GLN A 114 0.40 -23.28 6.85
C GLN A 114 -0.79 -24.21 7.20
N PRO A 115 -2.01 -23.70 7.48
CA PRO A 115 -3.14 -24.58 7.79
C PRO A 115 -3.56 -25.47 6.62
N LEU A 116 -3.28 -25.05 5.38
CA LEU A 116 -3.53 -25.86 4.18
C LEU A 116 -2.45 -26.94 4.00
N ARG A 117 -1.19 -26.61 4.28
CA ARG A 117 -0.07 -27.58 4.28
C ARG A 117 -0.23 -28.66 5.35
N ALA A 118 -0.85 -28.34 6.48
CA ALA A 118 -1.12 -29.27 7.57
C ALA A 118 -2.25 -30.28 7.26
N LYS A 119 -2.97 -30.14 6.14
CA LYS A 119 -4.04 -31.08 5.75
C LYS A 119 -3.48 -32.40 5.22
N ASP A 120 -4.29 -33.45 5.38
CA ASP A 120 -4.00 -34.78 4.84
C ASP A 120 -3.96 -34.78 3.31
N ILE A 121 -3.21 -35.74 2.75
CA ILE A 121 -3.01 -35.85 1.30
C ILE A 121 -4.32 -36.05 0.53
N ALA A 122 -5.33 -36.69 1.11
CA ALA A 122 -6.64 -36.87 0.49
C ALA A 122 -7.34 -35.52 0.22
N ILE A 123 -7.28 -34.60 1.19
CA ILE A 123 -7.86 -33.25 1.06
C ILE A 123 -7.06 -32.45 0.02
N LYS A 124 -5.73 -32.55 0.04
CA LYS A 124 -4.87 -31.88 -0.95
C LYS A 124 -5.17 -32.36 -2.38
N ARG A 125 -5.37 -33.68 -2.56
CA ARG A 125 -5.77 -34.31 -3.84
C ARG A 125 -7.10 -33.73 -4.33
N GLU A 126 -8.09 -33.62 -3.46
CA GLU A 126 -9.38 -33.03 -3.80
C GLU A 126 -9.24 -31.55 -4.21
N MET A 127 -8.50 -30.76 -3.44
CA MET A 127 -8.25 -29.34 -3.74
C MET A 127 -7.58 -29.15 -5.10
N VAL A 128 -6.53 -29.93 -5.39
CA VAL A 128 -5.84 -29.90 -6.68
C VAL A 128 -6.78 -30.32 -7.82
N SER A 129 -7.59 -31.35 -7.61
CA SER A 129 -8.59 -31.78 -8.60
C SER A 129 -9.58 -30.66 -8.92
N GLN A 130 -10.12 -30.00 -7.89
CA GLN A 130 -11.04 -28.88 -8.06
C GLN A 130 -10.37 -27.70 -8.77
N TYR A 131 -9.12 -27.37 -8.42
CA TYR A 131 -8.32 -26.32 -9.08
C TYR A 131 -8.08 -26.61 -10.58
N LEU A 132 -7.77 -27.87 -10.94
CA LEU A 132 -7.61 -28.25 -12.34
C LEU A 132 -8.94 -28.23 -13.11
N HIS A 133 -10.04 -28.56 -12.44
CA HIS A 133 -11.37 -28.44 -13.03
C HIS A 133 -11.76 -26.99 -13.30
N THR A 134 -11.59 -26.08 -12.33
CA THR A 134 -11.96 -24.67 -12.49
C THR A 134 -11.05 -23.94 -13.48
N SER A 135 -9.76 -24.25 -13.52
CA SER A 135 -8.82 -23.67 -14.49
C SER A 135 -9.08 -24.11 -15.94
N LYS A 136 -9.55 -25.35 -16.16
CA LYS A 136 -9.90 -25.87 -17.51
C LYS A 136 -11.35 -25.63 -17.91
N ALA A 137 -12.27 -25.43 -16.97
CA ALA A 137 -13.69 -25.20 -17.24
C ALA A 137 -13.99 -23.88 -17.97
N GLY A 138 -13.01 -22.99 -18.15
CA GLY A 138 -13.10 -21.85 -19.07
C GLY A 138 -13.30 -22.22 -20.55
N GLN A 139 -13.39 -23.51 -20.89
CA GLN A 139 -13.67 -24.02 -22.24
C GLN A 139 -15.09 -24.58 -22.44
N SER A 140 -15.92 -24.74 -21.39
CA SER A 140 -17.25 -25.36 -21.51
C SER A 140 -18.39 -24.40 -21.19
N GLN A 141 -19.39 -24.40 -22.07
CA GLN A 141 -20.52 -23.48 -22.24
C GLN A 141 -21.42 -23.23 -21.00
N ARG A 142 -20.94 -22.48 -20.01
CA ARG A 142 -21.77 -21.59 -19.18
C ARG A 142 -21.01 -20.30 -18.94
N GLU A 143 -21.71 -19.22 -18.65
CA GLU A 143 -21.22 -17.86 -18.39
C GLU A 143 -20.15 -17.72 -17.28
N SER A 144 -19.59 -18.83 -16.76
CA SER A 144 -18.82 -18.92 -15.53
C SER A 144 -17.30 -18.75 -15.66
N ALA A 145 -16.73 -18.42 -16.82
CA ALA A 145 -15.41 -17.75 -16.92
C ALA A 145 -15.07 -17.44 -18.39
N ARG A 146 -15.26 -16.19 -18.83
CA ARG A 146 -14.60 -15.72 -20.07
C ARG A 146 -13.08 -15.80 -19.84
N SER A 147 -12.34 -16.29 -20.83
CA SER A 147 -10.87 -16.30 -20.73
C SER A 147 -10.32 -14.88 -20.73
N ALA A 148 -9.13 -14.67 -20.15
CA ALA A 148 -8.48 -13.35 -20.16
C ALA A 148 -8.34 -12.77 -21.58
N VAL A 149 -8.06 -13.62 -22.57
CA VAL A 149 -7.94 -13.24 -23.99
C VAL A 149 -9.27 -12.73 -24.56
N MET A 150 -10.41 -13.27 -24.13
CA MET A 150 -11.72 -12.78 -24.57
C MET A 150 -11.97 -11.35 -24.07
N TYR A 151 -11.62 -11.05 -22.82
CA TYR A 151 -11.72 -9.67 -22.30
C TYR A 151 -10.80 -8.72 -23.07
N ILE A 152 -9.57 -9.13 -23.38
CA ILE A 152 -8.66 -8.32 -24.21
C ILE A 152 -9.28 -8.04 -25.58
N GLN A 153 -9.85 -9.05 -26.23
CA GLN A 153 -10.51 -8.89 -27.53
C GLN A 153 -11.73 -7.97 -27.45
N GLU A 154 -12.55 -8.10 -26.41
CA GLU A 154 -13.72 -7.24 -26.18
C GLU A 154 -13.30 -5.79 -25.90
N LEU A 155 -12.28 -5.57 -25.07
CA LEU A 155 -11.72 -4.24 -24.81
C LEU A 155 -11.12 -3.61 -26.09
N LYS A 156 -10.50 -4.40 -26.96
CA LYS A 156 -10.00 -3.95 -28.26
C LYS A 156 -11.10 -3.54 -29.25
N GLN A 157 -12.34 -3.99 -29.04
CA GLN A 157 -13.48 -3.53 -29.84
C GLN A 157 -13.96 -2.13 -29.44
N GLU A 158 -13.35 -1.52 -28.42
CA GLU A 158 -13.69 -0.20 -27.90
C GLU A 158 -15.17 -0.03 -27.53
N PRO A 159 -15.73 -0.91 -26.66
CA PRO A 159 -17.11 -0.75 -26.19
C PRO A 159 -17.27 0.58 -25.46
N ARG A 160 -18.49 1.14 -25.51
CA ARG A 160 -18.83 2.42 -24.89
C ARG A 160 -19.94 2.25 -23.85
N ASP A 161 -20.03 3.24 -22.97
CA ASP A 161 -21.11 3.41 -22.01
C ASP A 161 -21.46 2.13 -21.23
N SER A 162 -22.71 1.68 -21.30
CA SER A 162 -23.23 0.53 -20.55
C SER A 162 -22.56 -0.79 -20.93
N LEU A 163 -22.14 -0.94 -22.20
CA LEU A 163 -21.43 -2.13 -22.65
C LEU A 163 -20.02 -2.19 -22.05
N LEU A 164 -19.33 -1.04 -22.02
CA LEU A 164 -18.04 -0.93 -21.35
C LEU A 164 -18.18 -1.23 -19.86
N LEU A 165 -19.17 -0.62 -19.20
CA LEU A 165 -19.40 -0.83 -17.77
C LEU A 165 -19.64 -2.31 -17.44
N SER A 166 -20.52 -2.99 -18.17
CA SER A 166 -20.81 -4.42 -17.96
C SER A 166 -19.57 -5.30 -18.17
N CYS A 167 -18.78 -5.01 -19.22
CA CYS A 167 -17.52 -5.69 -19.47
C CYS A 167 -16.54 -5.50 -18.29
N LEU A 168 -16.39 -4.26 -17.80
CA LEU A 168 -15.51 -3.93 -16.67
C LEU A 168 -15.96 -4.58 -15.36
N GLU A 169 -17.26 -4.56 -15.04
CA GLU A 169 -17.79 -5.20 -13.83
C GLU A 169 -17.53 -6.71 -13.84
N SER A 170 -17.70 -7.35 -15.00
CA SER A 170 -17.38 -8.77 -15.22
C SER A 170 -15.88 -9.04 -15.11
N LEU A 171 -15.05 -8.18 -15.72
CA LEU A 171 -13.60 -8.27 -15.67
C LEU A 171 -13.07 -8.11 -14.24
N ARG A 172 -13.60 -7.18 -13.44
CA ARG A 172 -13.25 -6.99 -12.03
C ARG A 172 -13.47 -8.28 -11.24
N VAL A 173 -14.61 -8.96 -11.45
CA VAL A 173 -14.90 -10.23 -10.77
C VAL A 173 -13.88 -11.30 -11.16
N SER A 174 -13.55 -11.39 -12.45
CA SER A 174 -12.52 -12.31 -12.95
C SER A 174 -11.13 -12.03 -12.37
N LEU A 175 -10.72 -10.76 -12.28
CA LEU A 175 -9.44 -10.35 -11.69
C LEU A 175 -9.32 -10.65 -10.19
N ASN A 176 -10.44 -10.64 -9.46
CA ASN A 176 -10.45 -10.91 -8.01
C ASN A 176 -10.49 -12.40 -7.67
N ASN A 177 -11.21 -13.18 -8.47
CA ASN A 177 -11.57 -14.55 -8.09
C ASN A 177 -10.78 -15.62 -8.84
N ASN A 178 -10.17 -15.28 -9.99
CA ASN A 178 -9.34 -16.22 -10.73
C ASN A 178 -7.90 -16.26 -10.18
N PRO A 179 -7.17 -17.36 -10.45
CA PRO A 179 -5.78 -17.48 -10.02
C PRO A 179 -4.86 -16.42 -10.64
N VAL A 180 -3.69 -16.19 -10.04
CA VAL A 180 -2.69 -15.22 -10.51
C VAL A 180 -2.25 -15.51 -11.94
N SER A 181 -2.21 -16.77 -12.38
CA SER A 181 -1.94 -17.19 -13.75
C SER A 181 -2.94 -16.62 -14.76
N TRP A 182 -4.21 -16.47 -14.37
CA TRP A 182 -5.21 -15.76 -15.17
C TRP A 182 -4.87 -14.28 -15.30
N VAL A 183 -4.46 -13.64 -14.20
CA VAL A 183 -4.01 -12.24 -14.18
C VAL A 183 -2.75 -12.04 -15.04
N GLN A 184 -1.83 -12.99 -15.02
CA GLN A 184 -0.65 -13.01 -15.89
C GLN A 184 -1.02 -13.15 -17.37
N THR A 185 -2.05 -13.93 -17.67
CA THR A 185 -2.58 -14.08 -19.04
C THR A 185 -3.25 -12.79 -19.52
N PHE A 186 -3.97 -12.08 -18.65
CA PHE A 186 -4.49 -10.74 -18.96
C PHE A 186 -3.35 -9.73 -19.17
N GLY A 187 -2.36 -9.77 -18.28
CA GLY A 187 -1.02 -9.25 -18.47
C GLY A 187 -0.92 -7.75 -18.77
N ASN A 188 0.24 -7.37 -19.31
CA ASN A 188 0.53 -5.99 -19.70
C ASN A 188 -0.40 -5.49 -20.82
N GLU A 189 -0.81 -6.38 -21.72
CA GLU A 189 -1.72 -6.02 -22.82
C GLU A 189 -3.08 -5.56 -22.29
N GLY A 190 -3.67 -6.34 -21.38
CA GLY A 190 -4.92 -5.96 -20.71
C GLY A 190 -4.78 -4.71 -19.85
N LEU A 191 -3.66 -4.57 -19.12
CA LEU A 191 -3.37 -3.36 -18.34
C LEU A 191 -3.34 -2.10 -19.21
N VAL A 192 -2.62 -2.12 -20.33
CA VAL A 192 -2.53 -0.97 -21.25
C VAL A 192 -3.91 -0.59 -21.78
N LEU A 193 -4.76 -1.56 -22.12
CA LEU A 193 -6.13 -1.29 -22.54
C LEU A 193 -6.93 -0.59 -21.43
N LEU A 194 -6.88 -1.08 -20.19
CA LEU A 194 -7.56 -0.44 -19.05
C LEU A 194 -7.09 1.00 -18.83
N LEU A 195 -5.77 1.24 -18.86
CA LEU A 195 -5.20 2.58 -18.69
C LEU A 195 -5.59 3.51 -19.85
N ASN A 196 -5.64 3.01 -21.08
CA ASN A 196 -6.09 3.79 -22.24
C ASN A 196 -7.57 4.21 -22.11
N PHE A 197 -8.45 3.30 -21.66
CA PHE A 197 -9.85 3.67 -21.39
C PHE A 197 -9.94 4.69 -20.26
N LEU A 198 -9.18 4.50 -19.18
CA LEU A 198 -9.19 5.45 -18.06
C LEU A 198 -8.75 6.84 -18.51
N LYS A 199 -7.67 6.92 -19.29
CA LYS A 199 -7.18 8.17 -19.89
C LYS A 199 -8.24 8.83 -20.77
N LYS A 200 -8.81 8.09 -21.73
CA LYS A 200 -9.89 8.59 -22.60
C LYS A 200 -11.08 9.14 -21.79
N LEU A 201 -11.49 8.43 -20.74
CA LEU A 201 -12.61 8.84 -19.88
C LEU A 201 -12.28 10.05 -19.00
N GLN A 202 -11.02 10.23 -18.60
CA GLN A 202 -10.55 11.36 -17.79
C GLN A 202 -10.29 12.62 -18.64
N ASP A 203 -9.93 12.45 -19.91
CA ASP A 203 -9.72 13.54 -20.87
C ASP A 203 -11.05 14.07 -21.45
N ASP A 204 -12.11 13.27 -21.42
CA ASP A 204 -13.43 13.63 -21.97
C ASP A 204 -14.34 14.28 -20.91
N ASP A 205 -14.56 15.59 -21.04
CA ASP A 205 -15.46 16.37 -20.18
C ASP A 205 -16.90 15.84 -20.16
N PHE A 206 -17.38 15.21 -21.24
CA PHE A 206 -18.71 14.60 -21.28
C PHE A 206 -18.79 13.33 -20.43
N SER A 207 -17.67 12.63 -20.28
CA SER A 207 -17.51 11.45 -19.44
C SER A 207 -17.36 11.77 -17.95
N ALA A 208 -17.28 13.06 -17.59
CA ALA A 208 -17.24 13.54 -16.20
C ALA A 208 -18.56 13.35 -15.43
N HIS A 209 -19.62 12.86 -16.10
CA HIS A 209 -20.91 12.58 -15.49
C HIS A 209 -21.51 11.25 -15.99
N GLY A 210 -22.51 10.74 -15.26
CA GLY A 210 -23.30 9.59 -15.70
C GLY A 210 -22.50 8.27 -15.74
N VAL A 211 -22.49 7.62 -16.90
CA VAL A 211 -21.88 6.29 -17.08
C VAL A 211 -20.36 6.36 -17.16
N GLY A 212 -19.79 7.44 -17.71
CA GLY A 212 -18.34 7.60 -17.83
C GLY A 212 -17.62 7.52 -16.48
N VAL A 213 -18.13 8.23 -15.46
CA VAL A 213 -17.62 8.17 -14.08
C VAL A 213 -17.72 6.77 -13.47
N LYS A 214 -18.81 6.04 -13.76
CA LYS A 214 -18.96 4.66 -13.29
C LYS A 214 -17.91 3.76 -13.94
N CYS A 215 -17.65 3.92 -15.23
CA CYS A 215 -16.59 3.22 -15.93
C CYS A 215 -15.21 3.56 -15.35
N GLN A 216 -14.91 4.84 -15.06
CA GLN A 216 -13.66 5.23 -14.40
C GLN A 216 -13.50 4.50 -13.07
N HIS A 217 -14.51 4.55 -12.19
CA HIS A 217 -14.44 3.87 -10.90
C HIS A 217 -14.26 2.35 -11.05
N GLU A 218 -14.96 1.74 -11.99
CA GLU A 218 -14.85 0.31 -12.22
C GLU A 218 -13.47 -0.08 -12.77
N ILE A 219 -12.83 0.77 -13.58
CA ILE A 219 -11.42 0.59 -13.98
C ILE A 219 -10.50 0.69 -12.75
N ILE A 220 -10.70 1.66 -11.85
CA ILE A 220 -9.90 1.75 -10.60
C ILE A 220 -10.05 0.47 -9.76
N ARG A 221 -11.25 -0.11 -9.69
CA ARG A 221 -11.48 -1.40 -9.02
C ARG A 221 -10.82 -2.58 -9.73
N CYS A 222 -10.80 -2.58 -11.07
CA CYS A 222 -10.04 -3.57 -11.85
C CYS A 222 -8.53 -3.44 -11.55
N LEU A 223 -7.99 -2.22 -11.54
CA LEU A 223 -6.58 -1.97 -11.21
C LEU A 223 -6.25 -2.41 -9.77
N LYS A 224 -7.15 -2.16 -8.81
CA LYS A 224 -7.04 -2.66 -7.43
C LYS A 224 -6.94 -4.18 -7.36
N ALA A 225 -7.81 -4.89 -8.09
CA ALA A 225 -7.77 -6.35 -8.16
C ALA A 225 -6.49 -6.85 -8.86
N PHE A 226 -6.12 -6.22 -9.98
CA PHE A 226 -4.92 -6.56 -10.75
C PHE A 226 -3.63 -6.40 -9.93
N MET A 227 -3.50 -5.31 -9.16
CA MET A 227 -2.35 -5.03 -8.30
C MET A 227 -2.29 -5.85 -7.01
N ASN A 228 -3.34 -6.63 -6.69
CA ASN A 228 -3.40 -7.41 -5.45
C ASN A 228 -2.41 -8.60 -5.42
N ASN A 229 -1.59 -8.77 -6.46
CA ASN A 229 -0.53 -9.77 -6.54
C ASN A 229 0.77 -9.14 -7.05
N LYS A 230 1.91 -9.82 -6.83
CA LYS A 230 3.24 -9.31 -7.19
C LYS A 230 3.38 -8.97 -8.68
N TYR A 231 2.79 -9.79 -9.55
CA TYR A 231 2.89 -9.61 -10.99
C TYR A 231 2.20 -8.31 -11.42
N GLY A 232 0.94 -8.13 -11.04
CA GLY A 232 0.17 -6.96 -11.44
C GLY A 232 0.66 -5.67 -10.81
N LEU A 233 1.16 -5.70 -9.58
CA LEU A 233 1.84 -4.57 -8.96
C LEU A 233 3.07 -4.15 -9.78
N LYS A 234 3.97 -5.09 -10.09
CA LYS A 234 5.18 -4.80 -10.87
C LYS A 234 4.82 -4.22 -12.25
N ALA A 235 3.83 -4.81 -12.92
CA ALA A 235 3.33 -4.31 -14.20
C ALA A 235 2.81 -2.86 -14.10
N MET A 236 2.04 -2.55 -13.05
CA MET A 236 1.54 -1.19 -12.82
C MET A 236 2.67 -0.18 -12.55
N LEU A 237 3.66 -0.54 -11.73
CA LEU A 237 4.77 0.36 -11.38
C LEU A 237 5.72 0.63 -12.56
N THR A 238 5.85 -0.36 -13.46
CA THR A 238 6.65 -0.24 -14.70
C THR A 238 5.91 0.58 -15.77
N SER A 239 4.59 0.68 -15.70
CA SER A 239 3.80 1.49 -16.63
C SER A 239 4.04 2.98 -16.39
N PRO A 240 4.38 3.77 -17.44
CA PRO A 240 4.60 5.21 -17.29
C PRO A 240 3.31 5.95 -16.91
N GLU A 241 2.17 5.52 -17.42
CA GLU A 241 0.86 6.16 -17.18
C GLU A 241 0.16 5.63 -15.91
N GLY A 242 0.68 4.56 -15.30
CA GLY A 242 0.01 3.89 -14.18
C GLY A 242 -0.24 4.81 -12.98
N ILE A 243 0.83 5.36 -12.40
CA ILE A 243 0.71 6.28 -11.25
C ILE A 243 0.00 7.59 -11.65
N PRO A 244 0.34 8.28 -12.75
CA PRO A 244 -0.34 9.50 -13.16
C PRO A 244 -1.87 9.36 -13.27
N LEU A 245 -2.37 8.28 -13.89
CA LEU A 245 -3.81 8.06 -14.05
C LEU A 245 -4.52 7.72 -12.73
N LEU A 246 -3.83 7.08 -11.77
CA LEU A 246 -4.35 6.90 -10.42
C LEU A 246 -4.44 8.24 -9.67
N VAL A 247 -3.46 9.13 -9.83
CA VAL A 247 -3.50 10.47 -9.23
C VAL A 247 -4.67 11.28 -9.81
N ARG A 248 -4.89 11.22 -11.13
CA ARG A 248 -6.06 11.82 -11.80
C ARG A 248 -7.40 11.29 -11.29
N ALA A 249 -7.42 10.08 -10.72
CA ALA A 249 -8.62 9.51 -10.12
C ALA A 249 -8.91 10.04 -8.69
N ILE A 250 -8.05 10.90 -8.13
CA ILE A 250 -8.31 11.62 -6.88
C ILE A 250 -9.35 12.71 -7.15
N ASN A 251 -10.62 12.32 -7.17
CA ASN A 251 -11.74 13.21 -7.47
C ASN A 251 -12.73 13.31 -6.29
N PRO A 252 -12.76 14.44 -5.56
CA PRO A 252 -13.66 14.66 -4.43
C PRO A 252 -15.16 14.61 -4.79
N ARG A 253 -15.52 14.75 -6.07
CA ARG A 253 -16.90 14.62 -6.55
C ARG A 253 -17.35 13.16 -6.59
N VAL A 254 -16.42 12.20 -6.55
CA VAL A 254 -16.69 10.77 -6.61
C VAL A 254 -16.01 10.07 -5.41
N PRO A 255 -16.54 10.24 -4.19
CA PRO A 255 -15.87 9.83 -2.95
C PRO A 255 -15.38 8.37 -2.93
N HIS A 256 -16.19 7.43 -3.42
CA HIS A 256 -15.81 6.01 -3.40
C HIS A 256 -14.66 5.66 -4.33
N MET A 257 -14.60 6.31 -5.51
CA MET A 257 -13.46 6.16 -6.43
C MET A 257 -12.21 6.77 -5.82
N MET A 258 -12.34 7.96 -5.22
CA MET A 258 -11.24 8.63 -4.55
C MET A 258 -10.69 7.80 -3.38
N VAL A 259 -11.54 7.15 -2.57
CA VAL A 259 -11.11 6.22 -1.51
C VAL A 259 -10.23 5.10 -2.09
N ASP A 260 -10.69 4.44 -3.16
CA ASP A 260 -9.91 3.37 -3.79
C ASP A 260 -8.57 3.91 -4.34
N ALA A 261 -8.58 5.08 -4.98
CA ALA A 261 -7.39 5.70 -5.54
C ALA A 261 -6.36 6.10 -4.47
N VAL A 262 -6.78 6.81 -3.41
CA VAL A 262 -5.86 7.25 -2.35
C VAL A 262 -5.31 6.09 -1.55
N LYS A 263 -6.07 5.00 -1.34
CA LYS A 263 -5.55 3.78 -0.69
C LYS A 263 -4.47 3.11 -1.54
N LEU A 264 -4.72 2.95 -2.84
CA LEU A 264 -3.71 2.42 -3.78
C LEU A 264 -2.44 3.28 -3.81
N LEU A 265 -2.58 4.60 -3.90
CA LEU A 265 -1.44 5.51 -3.91
C LEU A 265 -0.69 5.53 -2.58
N SER A 266 -1.40 5.41 -1.45
CA SER A 266 -0.79 5.30 -0.12
C SER A 266 0.09 4.05 -0.03
N ALA A 267 -0.44 2.90 -0.48
CA ALA A 267 0.33 1.67 -0.53
C ALA A 267 1.56 1.79 -1.44
N ILE A 268 1.42 2.42 -2.61
CA ILE A 268 2.53 2.69 -3.54
C ILE A 268 3.60 3.57 -2.90
N CYS A 269 3.23 4.60 -2.13
CA CYS A 269 4.20 5.49 -1.48
C CYS A 269 5.06 4.75 -0.45
N ILE A 270 4.46 3.84 0.31
CA ILE A 270 5.15 3.12 1.39
C ILE A 270 6.04 1.99 0.87
N LEU A 271 5.81 1.52 -0.35
CA LEU A 271 6.63 0.49 -0.95
C LEU A 271 8.10 0.90 -0.96
N ASP A 272 8.92 0.03 -0.37
CA ASP A 272 10.36 0.13 -0.42
C ASP A 272 10.81 -0.35 -1.81
N HIS A 273 11.03 0.60 -2.71
CA HIS A 273 11.32 0.40 -4.12
C HIS A 273 12.40 1.40 -4.57
N PRO A 274 13.36 1.01 -5.42
CA PRO A 274 14.48 1.88 -5.82
C PRO A 274 14.03 3.16 -6.52
N ASP A 275 12.89 3.15 -7.21
CA ASP A 275 12.42 4.27 -8.04
C ASP A 275 11.72 5.41 -7.25
N ASN A 276 11.99 5.56 -5.95
CA ASN A 276 11.41 6.61 -5.10
C ASN A 276 9.91 6.86 -5.35
N LEU A 277 9.08 5.81 -5.25
CA LEU A 277 7.68 5.85 -5.71
C LEU A 277 6.83 6.97 -5.08
N HIS A 278 7.13 7.35 -3.84
CA HIS A 278 6.48 8.48 -3.16
C HIS A 278 6.75 9.83 -3.87
N GLU A 279 7.94 10.04 -4.42
CA GLU A 279 8.28 11.22 -5.23
C GLU A 279 7.50 11.21 -6.54
N ARG A 280 7.36 10.05 -7.21
CA ARG A 280 6.52 9.91 -8.42
C ARG A 280 5.06 10.24 -8.16
N VAL A 281 4.52 9.83 -7.01
CA VAL A 281 3.15 10.18 -6.61
C VAL A 281 3.03 11.68 -6.35
N LEU A 282 4.01 12.28 -5.65
CA LEU A 282 4.03 13.71 -5.38
C LEU A 282 4.17 14.56 -6.65
N GLU A 283 5.03 14.13 -7.59
CA GLU A 283 5.16 14.73 -8.92
C GLU A 283 3.83 14.67 -9.67
N GLY A 284 3.17 13.51 -9.67
CA GLY A 284 1.84 13.37 -10.27
C GLY A 284 0.81 14.33 -9.66
N LEU A 285 0.83 14.53 -8.33
CA LEU A 285 -0.04 15.51 -7.66
C LEU A 285 0.28 16.94 -8.09
N THR A 286 1.57 17.29 -8.20
CA THR A 286 2.01 18.60 -8.69
C THR A 286 1.53 18.86 -10.11
N VAL A 287 1.81 17.95 -11.05
CA VAL A 287 1.38 18.05 -12.46
C VAL A 287 -0.15 18.18 -12.56
N GLN A 288 -0.89 17.41 -11.77
CA GLN A 288 -2.36 17.52 -11.76
C GLN A 288 -2.88 18.83 -11.17
N GLY A 289 -2.21 19.38 -10.15
CA GLY A 289 -2.51 20.70 -9.64
C GLY A 289 -2.29 21.78 -10.70
N GLU A 290 -1.14 21.73 -11.38
CA GLU A 290 -0.79 22.66 -12.46
C GLU A 290 -1.77 22.59 -13.64
N GLU A 291 -2.15 21.38 -14.08
CA GLU A 291 -3.12 21.19 -15.17
C GLU A 291 -4.51 21.73 -14.83
N GLN A 292 -4.90 21.67 -13.55
CA GLN A 292 -6.21 22.11 -13.08
C GLN A 292 -6.22 23.55 -12.55
N ASP A 293 -5.08 24.24 -12.55
CA ASP A 293 -4.88 25.56 -11.93
C ASP A 293 -5.33 25.60 -10.46
N ILE A 294 -4.97 24.55 -9.71
CA ILE A 294 -5.23 24.42 -8.27
C ILE A 294 -3.99 23.97 -7.51
N GLU A 295 -3.99 24.19 -6.20
CA GLU A 295 -2.96 23.67 -5.31
C GLU A 295 -2.96 22.14 -5.30
N ARG A 296 -1.79 21.51 -5.40
CA ARG A 296 -1.62 20.05 -5.59
C ARG A 296 -2.30 19.18 -4.52
N PHE A 297 -2.45 19.69 -3.30
CA PHE A 297 -3.12 18.97 -2.21
C PHE A 297 -4.60 19.34 -2.04
N GLN A 298 -5.11 20.34 -2.76
CA GLN A 298 -6.50 20.81 -2.65
C GLN A 298 -7.53 19.68 -2.84
N PRO A 299 -7.35 18.69 -3.74
CA PRO A 299 -8.26 17.56 -3.83
C PRO A 299 -8.33 16.73 -2.54
N LEU A 300 -7.20 16.51 -1.85
CA LEU A 300 -7.18 15.75 -0.59
C LEU A 300 -7.97 16.47 0.50
N LEU A 301 -7.73 17.78 0.67
CA LEU A 301 -8.45 18.59 1.64
C LEU A 301 -9.95 18.63 1.30
N SER A 302 -10.30 18.84 0.03
CA SER A 302 -11.69 18.83 -0.43
C SER A 302 -12.39 17.49 -0.17
N GLY A 303 -11.66 16.38 -0.28
CA GLY A 303 -12.15 15.06 0.10
C GLY A 303 -12.38 14.92 1.61
N MET A 304 -11.49 15.47 2.43
CA MET A 304 -11.64 15.48 3.89
C MET A 304 -12.86 16.28 4.34
N HIS A 305 -13.27 17.33 3.64
CA HIS A 305 -14.50 18.07 3.96
C HIS A 305 -15.79 17.28 3.71
N LYS A 306 -15.74 16.17 2.97
CA LYS A 306 -16.94 15.35 2.73
C LYS A 306 -17.33 14.58 4.01
N PRO A 307 -18.62 14.39 4.28
CA PRO A 307 -19.10 13.58 5.40
C PRO A 307 -18.94 12.07 5.12
N ASN A 308 -17.72 11.64 4.77
CA ASN A 308 -17.37 10.27 4.47
C ASN A 308 -16.12 9.89 5.26
N ILE A 309 -16.30 9.07 6.30
CA ILE A 309 -15.24 8.67 7.23
C ILE A 309 -14.12 7.93 6.50
N ALA A 310 -14.46 7.02 5.59
CA ALA A 310 -13.47 6.25 4.83
C ALA A 310 -12.64 7.15 3.90
N LEU A 311 -13.23 8.23 3.36
CA LEU A 311 -12.51 9.22 2.57
C LEU A 311 -11.59 10.08 3.43
N LYS A 312 -12.07 10.56 4.58
CA LYS A 312 -11.22 11.26 5.56
C LYS A 312 -10.01 10.41 5.95
N ALA A 313 -10.22 9.11 6.24
CA ALA A 313 -9.16 8.17 6.57
C ALA A 313 -8.19 7.95 5.41
N GLY A 314 -8.69 7.71 4.20
CA GLY A 314 -7.86 7.52 3.01
C GLY A 314 -7.03 8.75 2.64
N CYS A 315 -7.59 9.96 2.72
CA CYS A 315 -6.84 11.21 2.51
C CYS A 315 -5.72 11.36 3.56
N MET A 316 -6.04 11.12 4.83
CA MET A 316 -5.06 11.20 5.92
C MET A 316 -3.95 10.17 5.76
N GLN A 317 -4.29 8.95 5.33
CA GLN A 317 -3.35 7.88 5.04
C GLN A 317 -2.37 8.28 3.92
N LEU A 318 -2.84 8.90 2.84
CA LEU A 318 -1.96 9.37 1.75
C LEU A 318 -1.07 10.52 2.19
N ILE A 319 -1.61 11.49 2.94
CA ILE A 319 -0.83 12.60 3.52
C ILE A 319 0.32 12.04 4.37
N ASN A 320 0.00 11.12 5.29
CA ASN A 320 1.00 10.49 6.13
C ASN A 320 2.02 9.68 5.33
N ALA A 321 1.60 9.00 4.27
CA ALA A 321 2.49 8.20 3.43
C ALA A 321 3.52 9.09 2.71
N LEU A 322 3.09 10.25 2.19
CA LEU A 322 3.97 11.21 1.54
C LEU A 322 4.97 11.85 2.52
N ILE A 323 4.50 12.26 3.70
CA ILE A 323 5.36 12.90 4.71
C ILE A 323 6.35 11.88 5.31
N SER A 324 5.87 10.71 5.72
CA SER A 324 6.69 9.72 6.44
C SER A 324 7.82 9.12 5.60
N ARG A 325 7.69 9.18 4.26
CA ARG A 325 8.73 8.72 3.33
C ARG A 325 9.81 9.76 3.06
N GLY A 326 9.55 11.04 3.34
CA GLY A 326 10.53 12.11 3.23
C GLY A 326 11.72 11.89 4.15
N GLU A 327 12.91 11.64 3.58
CA GLU A 327 14.11 11.39 4.37
C GLU A 327 14.62 12.65 5.07
N GLU A 328 14.61 13.77 4.35
CA GLU A 328 15.04 15.07 4.82
C GLU A 328 13.99 15.75 5.70
N LEU A 329 14.41 16.27 6.86
CA LEU A 329 13.55 17.03 7.77
C LEU A 329 12.89 18.22 7.05
N ASP A 330 13.68 18.97 6.27
CA ASP A 330 13.21 20.17 5.58
C ASP A 330 12.09 19.85 4.59
N PHE A 331 12.18 18.71 3.91
CA PHE A 331 11.13 18.23 3.03
C PHE A 331 9.84 17.88 3.78
N ARG A 332 9.94 17.16 4.91
CA ARG A 332 8.77 16.83 5.75
C ARG A 332 8.10 18.08 6.31
N ILE A 333 8.88 19.03 6.82
CA ILE A 333 8.39 20.31 7.32
C ILE A 333 7.74 21.10 6.18
N HIS A 334 8.35 21.14 5.00
CA HIS A 334 7.82 21.83 3.82
C HIS A 334 6.43 21.31 3.44
N LEU A 335 6.28 19.99 3.24
CA LEU A 335 4.99 19.38 2.90
C LEU A 335 3.93 19.63 3.98
N ARG A 336 4.29 19.42 5.25
CA ARG A 336 3.36 19.66 6.37
C ARG A 336 2.92 21.12 6.43
N SER A 337 3.83 22.07 6.25
CA SER A 337 3.53 23.50 6.28
C SER A 337 2.61 23.90 5.12
N GLU A 338 2.80 23.32 3.94
CA GLU A 338 1.92 23.52 2.80
C GLU A 338 0.50 23.05 3.08
N LEU A 339 0.34 21.82 3.58
CA LEU A 339 -0.96 21.28 3.97
C LEU A 339 -1.64 22.13 5.06
N MET A 340 -0.88 22.61 6.04
CA MET A 340 -1.40 23.50 7.09
C MET A 340 -1.91 24.82 6.50
N ARG A 341 -1.18 25.42 5.55
CA ARG A 341 -1.62 26.64 4.85
C ARG A 341 -2.92 26.42 4.05
N LEU A 342 -3.15 25.22 3.55
CA LEU A 342 -4.38 24.83 2.84
C LEU A 342 -5.55 24.49 3.79
N GLY A 343 -5.39 24.69 5.10
CA GLY A 343 -6.47 24.50 6.07
C GLY A 343 -6.56 23.10 6.68
N LEU A 344 -5.49 22.27 6.61
CA LEU A 344 -5.48 20.94 7.24
C LEU A 344 -5.77 21.01 8.75
N TRP A 345 -5.38 22.10 9.43
CA TRP A 345 -5.60 22.25 10.88
C TRP A 345 -7.09 22.19 11.28
N GLU A 346 -7.97 22.86 10.51
CA GLU A 346 -9.42 22.84 10.75
C GLU A 346 -9.98 21.42 10.57
N GLN A 347 -9.52 20.74 9.52
CA GLN A 347 -9.91 19.35 9.23
C GLN A 347 -9.46 18.39 10.33
N LEU A 348 -8.23 18.52 10.84
CA LEU A 348 -7.75 17.69 11.95
C LEU A 348 -8.57 17.91 13.22
N THR A 349 -8.98 19.15 13.49
CA THR A 349 -9.81 19.47 14.65
C THR A 349 -11.17 18.78 14.56
N GLU A 350 -11.82 18.80 13.39
CA GLU A 350 -13.06 18.07 13.15
C GLU A 350 -12.86 16.54 13.29
N ILE A 351 -11.83 15.99 12.62
CA ILE A 351 -11.58 14.55 12.56
C ILE A 351 -11.29 13.96 13.95
N ARG A 352 -10.63 14.71 14.83
CA ARG A 352 -10.36 14.29 16.23
C ARG A 352 -11.62 14.06 17.04
N THR A 353 -12.76 14.63 16.65
CA THR A 353 -14.05 14.41 17.32
C THR A 353 -14.75 13.12 16.88
N ILE A 354 -14.26 12.46 15.82
CA ILE A 354 -14.88 11.28 15.23
C ILE A 354 -14.36 10.02 15.93
N GLU A 355 -15.26 9.20 16.46
CA GLU A 355 -14.93 7.89 17.03
C GLU A 355 -14.72 6.83 15.94
N ASN A 356 -13.50 6.77 15.40
CA ASN A 356 -13.12 5.76 14.42
C ASN A 356 -11.65 5.33 14.62
N ASP A 357 -11.40 4.03 14.71
CA ASP A 357 -10.08 3.49 15.04
C ASP A 357 -9.06 3.70 13.92
N GLU A 358 -9.47 3.57 12.65
CA GLU A 358 -8.60 3.84 11.50
C GLU A 358 -8.13 5.31 11.51
N LEU A 359 -9.06 6.26 11.72
CA LEU A 359 -8.73 7.68 11.85
C LEU A 359 -7.84 7.98 13.05
N LYS A 360 -8.11 7.40 14.23
CA LYS A 360 -7.27 7.57 15.42
C LYS A 360 -5.83 7.13 15.17
N VAL A 361 -5.63 6.01 14.47
CA VAL A 361 -4.30 5.55 14.07
C VAL A 361 -3.63 6.56 13.14
N GLN A 362 -4.33 7.04 12.12
CA GLN A 362 -3.76 8.02 11.18
C GLN A 362 -3.43 9.36 11.84
N LEU A 363 -4.28 9.84 12.75
CA LEU A 363 -4.03 11.06 13.51
C LEU A 363 -2.81 10.92 14.42
N SER A 364 -2.71 9.81 15.16
CA SER A 364 -1.55 9.57 16.02
C SER A 364 -0.27 9.47 15.21
N VAL A 365 -0.27 8.82 14.04
CA VAL A 365 0.93 8.79 13.19
C VAL A 365 1.34 10.20 12.75
N PHE A 366 0.38 11.05 12.37
CA PHE A 366 0.68 12.41 11.97
C PHE A 366 1.23 13.26 13.12
N ASP A 367 0.59 13.17 14.29
CA ASP A 367 0.95 13.95 15.48
C ASP A 367 2.32 13.50 16.02
N ASP A 368 2.57 12.19 16.14
CA ASP A 368 3.85 11.63 16.58
C ASP A 368 5.00 12.08 15.65
N GLN A 369 4.78 12.04 14.32
CA GLN A 369 5.78 12.47 13.34
C GLN A 369 6.01 13.99 13.37
N ALA A 370 4.98 14.78 13.65
CA ALA A 370 5.10 16.23 13.78
C ALA A 370 5.87 16.63 15.04
N GLU A 371 5.68 15.92 16.16
CA GLU A 371 6.44 16.11 17.39
C GLU A 371 7.92 15.75 17.19
N ASP A 372 8.21 14.57 16.61
CA ASP A 372 9.58 14.15 16.27
C ASP A 372 10.28 15.19 15.37
N ASP A 373 9.59 15.71 14.34
CA ASP A 373 10.13 16.74 13.43
C ASP A 373 10.37 18.08 14.15
N SER A 374 9.50 18.46 15.10
CA SER A 374 9.65 19.68 15.89
C SER A 374 10.85 19.62 16.83
N ASP A 375 11.07 18.45 17.44
CA ASP A 375 12.21 18.19 18.30
C ASP A 375 13.53 18.23 17.53
N GLU A 376 13.56 17.65 16.33
CA GLU A 376 14.74 17.72 15.45
C GLU A 376 15.02 19.17 15.02
N LEU A 377 14.00 19.92 14.60
CA LEU A 377 14.13 21.32 14.20
C LEU A 377 14.64 22.20 15.36
N ARG A 378 14.11 21.99 16.57
CA ARG A 378 14.56 22.71 17.77
C ARG A 378 16.03 22.42 18.08
N GLY A 379 16.47 21.17 17.90
CA GLY A 379 17.89 20.82 17.99
C GLY A 379 18.75 21.60 17.00
N ARG A 380 18.38 21.61 15.72
CA ARG A 380 19.08 22.39 14.67
C ARG A 380 19.13 23.89 14.98
N LEU A 381 18.04 24.45 15.54
CA LEU A 381 17.99 25.86 15.91
C LEU A 381 18.96 26.21 17.03
N GLU A 382 19.08 25.35 18.06
CA GLU A 382 20.03 25.57 19.15
C GLU A 382 21.48 25.45 18.66
N ASP A 383 21.77 24.49 17.76
CA ASP A 383 23.09 24.37 17.13
C ASP A 383 23.45 25.65 16.34
N VAL A 384 22.55 26.13 15.49
CA VAL A 384 22.74 27.39 14.73
C VAL A 384 22.91 28.58 15.67
N ARG A 385 22.12 28.65 16.75
CA ARG A 385 22.22 29.73 17.74
C ARG A 385 23.60 29.74 18.39
N LEU A 386 24.13 28.58 18.78
CA LEU A 386 25.47 28.46 19.36
C LEU A 386 26.56 28.88 18.36
N GLU A 387 26.44 28.47 17.10
CA GLU A 387 27.37 28.88 16.04
C GLU A 387 27.34 30.39 15.77
N MET A 388 26.15 31.00 15.80
CA MET A 388 25.97 32.43 15.57
C MET A 388 26.33 33.30 16.78
N GLU A 389 26.24 32.77 18.01
CA GLU A 389 26.65 33.45 19.25
C GLU A 389 28.17 33.45 19.43
N TYR A 390 28.86 32.43 18.91
CA TYR A 390 30.31 32.36 18.81
C TYR A 390 30.75 32.29 17.34
N PRO A 391 30.48 33.33 16.53
CA PRO A 391 30.88 33.33 15.14
C PRO A 391 32.39 33.21 15.13
N SER A 392 32.90 32.11 14.55
CA SER A 392 34.33 31.82 14.54
C SER A 392 35.07 33.07 14.08
N THR A 393 35.76 33.73 15.02
CA THR A 393 36.65 34.83 14.69
C THR A 393 37.74 34.19 13.85
N GLY A 394 37.60 34.33 12.53
CA GLY A 394 38.57 33.85 11.58
C GLY A 394 39.92 34.39 12.01
N ARG A 395 40.74 33.53 12.63
CA ARG A 395 42.15 33.81 12.79
C ARG A 395 42.72 33.84 11.39
N VAL A 396 42.79 35.05 10.84
CA VAL A 396 43.81 35.41 9.87
C VAL A 396 45.13 35.23 10.60
N VAL A 397 45.67 34.01 10.59
CA VAL A 397 47.07 33.79 10.94
C VAL A 397 47.85 34.20 9.70
N LYS A 398 48.38 35.42 9.74
CA LYS A 398 49.37 35.94 8.79
C LYS A 398 50.64 35.10 8.82
#